data_AF-A0AA35NQ25-F1
#
_entry.id   AF-A0AA35NQ25-F1
#
_cell.length_a   1.000
_cell.length_b   1.000
_cell.length_c   1.000
_cell.angle_alpha   90.00
_cell.angle_beta   90.00
_cell.angle_gamma   90.00
#
_symmetry.space_group_name_H-M   'P 1'
#
loop_
_entity.id
_entity.type
_entity.pdbx_description
1 polymer ?
#
loop_
_entity_poly.entity_id
_entity_poly.type
_entity_poly.pdbx_seq_one_letter_code
_entity_poly.pdbx_strand_id
1 'polypeptide(L)'
;MSQLQDYYDPTSYEKDHDLLKRGDIVGVEGYVGRTQLEKGGEGEVSVFVSKVQLLTPCLHMLPADHFGFKDQETRYRKRYLDLIMNKDARNRFITRSKIVGYIRKFLDQRKFIEVETPMMNFIAGGATAKPFTTHHNDLDMDMYTRIAPELFLKQLVAGGLDRVYEIGRQFRNEGIDMTHNPEFTTCEFYQAYADFYDLMEMTELMFSEMVKEITGSYIIKYHPDPADPAKELELNFFRPWKRINMIEELENVFNVKFSAGDQLHTAETGEFLKRVLADNNMECPPPLTNARMLDKLVGGLEDTCINPTFIFGHPQMMSPLAKYSRDQPGLCERFEVFVATKEICNAYTELNDPFDQRARFEEQARQKDQGDDEAQLVDETFCNALEYGLPPTGG
;
A
#
# COMPACT_ATOMS: atom_id res chain seq x y z
N MET A 1 -17.98 -34.10 -20.92
CA MET A 1 -17.68 -35.28 -21.76
C MET A 1 -18.51 -35.16 -23.02
N SER A 2 -17.89 -35.21 -24.19
CA SER A 2 -18.57 -35.15 -25.48
C SER A 2 -18.42 -36.52 -26.13
N GLN A 3 -19.53 -37.20 -26.39
CA GLN A 3 -19.55 -38.49 -27.09
C GLN A 3 -20.55 -38.40 -28.24
N LEU A 4 -20.23 -39.08 -29.35
CA LEU A 4 -21.06 -39.05 -30.56
C LEU A 4 -22.54 -39.41 -30.29
N GLN A 5 -22.78 -40.35 -29.37
CA GLN A 5 -24.12 -40.82 -29.01
C GLN A 5 -24.99 -39.77 -28.28
N ASP A 6 -24.35 -38.79 -27.63
CA ASP A 6 -25.03 -37.78 -26.83
C ASP A 6 -25.30 -36.49 -27.64
N TYR A 7 -24.81 -36.44 -28.88
CA TYR A 7 -24.79 -35.26 -29.75
C TYR A 7 -26.08 -35.13 -30.58
N TYR A 8 -26.65 -33.93 -30.68
CA TYR A 8 -27.94 -33.72 -31.37
C TYR A 8 -27.90 -34.08 -32.86
N ASP A 9 -26.81 -33.72 -33.54
CA ASP A 9 -26.54 -34.10 -34.93
C ASP A 9 -25.23 -34.89 -35.00
N PRO A 10 -25.28 -36.23 -35.05
CA PRO A 10 -24.08 -37.05 -35.14
C PRO A 10 -23.18 -36.72 -36.34
N THR A 11 -23.74 -36.13 -37.41
CA THR A 11 -22.97 -35.78 -38.61
C THR A 11 -22.13 -34.51 -38.43
N SER A 12 -22.46 -33.62 -37.50
CA SER A 12 -21.69 -32.41 -37.22
C SER A 12 -20.58 -32.63 -36.19
N TYR A 13 -20.63 -33.73 -35.43
CA TYR A 13 -19.73 -34.02 -34.32
C TYR A 13 -18.25 -33.87 -34.69
N GLU A 14 -17.79 -34.57 -35.73
CA GLU A 14 -16.38 -34.52 -36.14
C GLU A 14 -15.95 -33.12 -36.55
N LYS A 15 -16.76 -32.45 -37.39
CA LYS A 15 -16.49 -31.10 -37.87
C LYS A 15 -16.39 -30.08 -36.73
N ASP A 16 -17.31 -30.17 -35.76
CA ASP A 16 -17.34 -29.26 -34.63
C ASP A 16 -16.09 -29.45 -33.75
N HIS A 17 -15.66 -30.69 -33.51
CA HIS A 17 -14.48 -30.99 -32.69
C HIS A 17 -13.15 -30.73 -33.41
N ASP A 18 -13.09 -30.90 -34.73
CA ASP A 18 -11.90 -30.60 -35.55
C ASP A 18 -11.56 -29.11 -35.55
N LEU A 19 -12.57 -28.25 -35.43
CA LEU A 19 -12.39 -26.79 -35.33
C LEU A 19 -11.78 -26.37 -33.98
N LEU A 20 -12.06 -27.10 -32.91
CA LEU A 20 -11.64 -26.71 -31.56
C LEU A 20 -10.14 -26.97 -31.33
N LYS A 21 -9.52 -26.04 -30.60
CA LYS A 21 -8.13 -26.09 -30.18
C LYS A 21 -8.01 -25.69 -28.71
N ARG A 22 -6.92 -26.10 -28.06
CA ARG A 22 -6.66 -25.77 -26.65
C ARG A 22 -6.55 -24.24 -26.50
N GLY A 23 -7.38 -23.69 -25.61
CA GLY A 23 -7.43 -22.25 -25.31
C GLY A 23 -8.64 -21.54 -25.89
N ASP A 24 -9.39 -22.19 -26.79
CA ASP A 24 -10.62 -21.63 -27.33
C ASP A 24 -11.66 -21.38 -26.25
N ILE A 25 -12.41 -20.30 -26.42
CA ILE A 25 -13.62 -20.05 -25.64
C ILE A 25 -14.77 -20.75 -26.35
N VAL A 26 -15.41 -21.70 -25.66
CA VAL A 26 -16.47 -22.56 -26.21
C VAL A 26 -17.74 -22.44 -25.39
N GLY A 27 -18.88 -22.48 -26.07
CA GLY A 27 -20.20 -22.67 -25.50
C GLY A 27 -20.59 -24.13 -25.59
N VAL A 28 -21.26 -24.64 -24.56
CA VAL A 28 -21.64 -26.05 -24.46
C VAL A 28 -23.10 -26.13 -24.00
N GLU A 29 -23.91 -26.92 -24.72
CA GLU A 29 -25.25 -27.32 -24.32
C GLU A 29 -25.29 -28.82 -24.06
N GLY A 30 -26.02 -29.26 -23.04
CA GLY A 30 -26.07 -30.67 -22.64
C GLY A 30 -26.77 -30.89 -21.31
N TYR A 31 -26.63 -32.09 -20.75
CA TYR A 31 -27.23 -32.46 -19.46
C TYR A 31 -26.15 -32.76 -18.41
N VAL A 32 -26.47 -32.53 -17.13
CA VAL A 32 -25.55 -32.75 -16.02
C VAL A 32 -25.69 -34.19 -15.53
N GLY A 33 -24.56 -34.84 -15.26
CA GLY A 33 -24.52 -36.18 -14.65
C GLY A 33 -23.18 -36.47 -13.98
N ARG A 34 -22.96 -37.72 -13.60
CA ARG A 34 -21.67 -38.21 -13.10
C ARG A 34 -21.13 -39.30 -14.00
N THR A 35 -19.81 -39.33 -14.19
CA THR A 35 -19.16 -40.39 -14.96
C THR A 35 -19.27 -41.74 -14.25
N GLN A 36 -19.15 -42.85 -14.98
CA GLN A 36 -18.98 -44.17 -14.40
C GLN A 36 -17.51 -44.56 -14.49
N LEU A 37 -16.89 -44.84 -13.34
CA LEU A 37 -15.53 -45.36 -13.27
C LEU A 37 -15.57 -46.89 -13.30
N GLU A 38 -14.79 -47.53 -14.17
CA GLU A 38 -14.75 -48.99 -14.33
C GLU A 38 -14.37 -49.76 -13.05
N LYS A 39 -13.70 -49.11 -12.09
CA LYS A 39 -13.16 -49.75 -10.86
C LYS A 39 -13.95 -49.45 -9.59
N GLY A 40 -15.16 -48.88 -9.71
CA GLY A 40 -15.96 -48.45 -8.57
C GLY A 40 -15.42 -47.17 -7.92
N GLY A 41 -16.31 -46.25 -7.59
CA GLY A 41 -15.99 -44.93 -7.04
C GLY A 41 -17.08 -43.91 -7.40
N GLU A 42 -17.09 -42.77 -6.71
CA GLU A 42 -17.93 -41.65 -7.11
C GLU A 42 -17.33 -41.01 -8.36
N GLY A 43 -18.01 -41.12 -9.51
CA GLY A 43 -17.58 -40.46 -10.73
C GLY A 43 -17.66 -38.94 -10.64
N GLU A 44 -16.97 -38.29 -11.58
CA GLU A 44 -16.84 -36.84 -11.64
C GLU A 44 -18.12 -36.19 -12.16
N VAL A 45 -18.52 -35.07 -11.53
CA VAL A 45 -19.62 -34.23 -12.03
C VAL A 45 -19.23 -33.67 -13.40
N SER A 46 -20.05 -33.94 -14.41
CA SER A 46 -19.77 -33.62 -15.81
C SER A 46 -21.01 -33.08 -16.52
N VAL A 47 -20.78 -32.27 -17.56
CA VAL A 47 -21.78 -31.99 -18.59
C VAL A 47 -21.58 -32.98 -19.73
N PHE A 48 -22.62 -33.74 -20.05
CA PHE A 48 -22.70 -34.62 -21.22
C PHE A 48 -23.20 -33.77 -22.39
N VAL A 49 -22.30 -33.53 -23.35
CA VAL A 49 -22.45 -32.47 -24.36
C VAL A 49 -23.33 -32.95 -25.51
N SER A 50 -24.39 -32.20 -25.79
CA SER A 50 -25.26 -32.41 -26.95
C SER A 50 -24.96 -31.46 -28.11
N LYS A 51 -24.29 -30.34 -27.83
CA LYS A 51 -23.81 -29.37 -28.84
C LYS A 51 -22.65 -28.56 -28.28
N VAL A 52 -21.59 -28.40 -29.07
CA VAL A 52 -20.50 -27.45 -28.80
C VAL A 52 -20.50 -26.35 -29.86
N GLN A 53 -20.16 -25.13 -29.44
CA GLN A 53 -20.02 -24.00 -30.34
C GLN A 53 -18.74 -23.25 -30.00
N LEU A 54 -17.88 -23.05 -31.01
CA LEU A 54 -16.75 -22.13 -30.90
C LEU A 54 -17.28 -20.69 -30.78
N LEU A 55 -16.97 -20.03 -29.66
CA LEU A 55 -17.36 -18.62 -29.43
C LEU A 55 -16.22 -17.68 -29.81
N THR A 56 -14.99 -18.01 -29.42
CA THR A 56 -13.81 -17.20 -29.76
C THR A 56 -12.57 -18.11 -29.86
N PRO A 57 -11.88 -18.14 -31.02
CA PRO A 57 -10.69 -18.96 -31.18
C PRO A 57 -9.47 -18.36 -30.47
N CYS A 58 -8.62 -19.22 -29.92
CA CYS A 58 -7.29 -18.89 -29.45
C CYS A 58 -6.28 -19.07 -30.59
N LEU A 59 -5.77 -17.95 -31.11
CA LEU A 59 -4.86 -17.96 -32.26
C LEU A 59 -3.38 -18.24 -31.88
N HIS A 60 -3.10 -18.48 -30.59
CA HIS A 60 -1.75 -18.74 -30.09
C HIS A 60 -1.71 -20.04 -29.31
N MET A 61 -0.62 -20.79 -29.45
CA MET A 61 -0.39 -21.98 -28.64
C MET A 61 -0.16 -21.57 -27.18
N LEU A 62 -1.05 -22.01 -26.28
CA LEU A 62 -0.86 -21.81 -24.85
C LEU A 62 0.35 -22.59 -24.34
N PRO A 63 1.12 -22.05 -23.37
CA PRO A 63 2.22 -22.78 -22.74
C PRO A 63 1.76 -24.14 -22.19
N ALA A 64 2.62 -25.15 -22.27
CA ALA A 64 2.32 -26.46 -21.70
C ALA A 64 2.32 -26.40 -20.16
N ASP A 65 1.36 -27.08 -19.54
CA ASP A 65 1.18 -27.04 -18.08
C ASP A 65 2.40 -27.57 -17.30
N HIS A 66 3.15 -28.51 -17.88
CA HIS A 66 4.31 -29.15 -17.24
C HIS A 66 5.52 -28.22 -17.04
N PHE A 67 5.83 -27.37 -18.02
CA PHE A 67 6.95 -26.42 -17.91
C PHE A 67 6.54 -25.15 -17.15
N GLY A 68 5.24 -24.82 -17.19
CA GLY A 68 4.63 -23.75 -16.42
C GLY A 68 4.90 -22.37 -17.00
N PHE A 69 3.93 -21.48 -16.86
CA PHE A 69 4.10 -20.06 -17.17
C PHE A 69 4.71 -19.35 -15.95
N LYS A 70 6.03 -19.55 -15.77
CA LYS A 70 6.78 -19.19 -14.54
C LYS A 70 7.62 -17.92 -14.66
N ASP A 71 8.12 -17.62 -15.86
CA ASP A 71 8.96 -16.45 -16.11
C ASP A 71 8.28 -15.16 -15.64
N GLN A 72 8.89 -14.46 -14.68
CA GLN A 72 8.23 -13.34 -14.00
C GLN A 72 7.97 -12.16 -14.95
N GLU A 73 8.93 -11.82 -15.81
CA GLU A 73 8.78 -10.70 -16.73
C GLU A 73 7.62 -10.94 -17.71
N THR A 74 7.57 -12.13 -18.32
CA THR A 74 6.50 -12.49 -19.25
C THR A 74 5.13 -12.52 -18.55
N ARG A 75 5.07 -12.97 -17.29
CA ARG A 75 3.83 -12.95 -16.50
C ARG A 75 3.33 -11.54 -16.23
N TYR A 76 4.23 -10.61 -15.93
CA TYR A 76 3.86 -9.23 -15.66
C TYR A 76 3.43 -8.49 -16.93
N ARG A 77 4.11 -8.74 -18.07
CA ARG A 77 3.72 -8.17 -19.38
C ARG A 77 2.45 -8.78 -19.95
N LYS A 78 2.27 -10.10 -19.81
CA LYS A 78 1.12 -10.86 -20.32
C LYS A 78 0.23 -11.33 -19.18
N ARG A 79 -0.29 -10.38 -18.38
CA ARG A 79 -1.12 -10.68 -17.22
C ARG A 79 -2.33 -11.55 -17.54
N TYR A 80 -2.95 -11.36 -18.70
CA TYR A 80 -4.06 -12.19 -19.18
C TYR A 80 -3.66 -13.67 -19.28
N LEU A 81 -2.45 -13.97 -19.75
CA LEU A 81 -1.92 -15.33 -19.84
C LEU A 81 -1.57 -15.88 -18.45
N ASP A 82 -1.04 -15.06 -17.55
CA ASP A 82 -0.81 -15.43 -16.15
C ASP A 82 -2.12 -15.83 -15.45
N LEU A 83 -3.22 -15.12 -15.71
CA LEU A 83 -4.55 -15.43 -15.13
C LEU A 83 -5.23 -16.68 -15.74
N ILE A 84 -4.86 -17.05 -16.97
CA ILE A 84 -5.30 -18.29 -17.62
C ILE A 84 -4.52 -19.47 -17.01
N MET A 85 -3.20 -19.33 -16.90
CA MET A 85 -2.30 -20.44 -16.55
C MET A 85 -2.12 -20.64 -15.03
N ASN A 86 -2.25 -19.59 -14.22
CA ASN A 86 -1.92 -19.62 -12.80
C ASN A 86 -3.12 -19.21 -11.93
N LYS A 87 -3.73 -20.18 -11.23
CA LYS A 87 -4.84 -19.93 -10.30
C LYS A 87 -4.45 -19.00 -9.15
N ASP A 88 -3.21 -19.10 -8.66
CA ASP A 88 -2.72 -18.25 -7.57
C ASP A 88 -2.66 -16.77 -7.96
N ALA A 89 -2.38 -16.46 -9.24
CA ALA A 89 -2.44 -15.09 -9.72
C ALA A 89 -3.86 -14.53 -9.59
N ARG A 90 -4.87 -15.30 -9.99
CA ARG A 90 -6.28 -14.93 -9.82
C ARG A 90 -6.65 -14.75 -8.36
N ASN A 91 -6.24 -15.68 -7.49
CA ASN A 91 -6.52 -15.62 -6.07
C ASN A 91 -5.94 -14.35 -5.42
N ARG A 92 -4.73 -13.92 -5.81
CA ARG A 92 -4.14 -12.65 -5.33
C ARG A 92 -5.02 -11.43 -5.64
N PHE A 93 -5.58 -11.33 -6.85
CA PHE A 93 -6.49 -10.23 -7.20
C PHE A 93 -7.82 -10.31 -6.47
N ILE A 94 -8.36 -11.51 -6.27
CA ILE A 94 -9.58 -11.71 -5.46
C ILE A 94 -9.32 -11.26 -4.02
N THR A 95 -8.20 -11.66 -3.42
CA THR A 95 -7.80 -11.23 -2.08
C THR A 95 -7.62 -9.71 -2.01
N ARG A 96 -6.96 -9.08 -2.99
CA ARG A 96 -6.85 -7.62 -3.07
C ARG A 96 -8.22 -6.94 -3.11
N SER A 97 -9.15 -7.47 -3.89
CA SER A 97 -10.53 -6.95 -3.94
C SER A 97 -11.24 -7.09 -2.58
N LYS A 98 -11.07 -8.23 -1.90
CA LYS A 98 -11.59 -8.43 -0.53
C LYS A 98 -11.01 -7.45 0.48
N ILE A 99 -9.70 -7.17 0.42
CA ILE A 99 -9.04 -6.16 1.28
C ILE A 99 -9.72 -4.80 1.12
N VAL A 100 -9.81 -4.33 -0.12
CA VAL A 100 -10.43 -3.03 -0.42
C VAL A 100 -11.91 -3.00 0.00
N GLY A 101 -12.66 -4.07 -0.29
CA GLY A 101 -14.06 -4.17 0.12
C GLY A 101 -14.24 -4.20 1.65
N TYR A 102 -13.32 -4.84 2.37
CA TYR A 102 -13.33 -4.86 3.84
C TYR A 102 -13.06 -3.47 4.42
N ILE A 103 -12.05 -2.75 3.91
CA ILE A 103 -11.71 -1.40 4.39
C ILE A 103 -12.90 -0.45 4.24
N ARG A 104 -13.55 -0.43 3.07
CA ARG A 104 -14.78 0.36 2.86
C ARG A 104 -15.85 0.02 3.90
N LYS A 105 -16.21 -1.26 4.01
CA LYS A 105 -17.19 -1.74 5.00
C LYS A 105 -16.83 -1.31 6.43
N PHE A 106 -15.55 -1.38 6.80
CA PHE A 106 -15.08 -1.02 8.14
C PHE A 106 -15.27 0.47 8.44
N LEU A 107 -14.93 1.35 7.49
CA LEU A 107 -15.04 2.80 7.60
C LEU A 107 -16.50 3.29 7.47
N ASP A 108 -17.27 2.72 6.55
CA ASP A 108 -18.71 2.99 6.36
C ASP A 108 -19.50 2.72 7.64
N GLN A 109 -19.24 1.59 8.30
CA GLN A 109 -19.87 1.23 9.59
C GLN A 109 -19.54 2.22 10.71
N ARG A 110 -18.44 2.97 10.57
CA ARG A 110 -17.99 4.02 11.49
C ARG A 110 -18.38 5.43 11.01
N LYS A 111 -19.28 5.51 10.03
CA LYS A 111 -19.86 6.75 9.49
C LYS A 111 -18.82 7.67 8.84
N PHE A 112 -17.76 7.11 8.29
CA PHE A 112 -16.91 7.86 7.37
C PHE A 112 -17.64 8.04 6.04
N ILE A 113 -17.30 9.12 5.34
CA ILE A 113 -17.82 9.43 4.01
C ILE A 113 -16.70 9.18 3.00
N GLU A 114 -16.93 8.29 2.03
CA GLU A 114 -16.01 8.13 0.89
C GLU A 114 -16.06 9.39 0.01
N VAL A 115 -14.89 9.96 -0.28
CA VAL A 115 -14.74 11.17 -1.10
C VAL A 115 -13.71 10.94 -2.20
N GLU A 116 -13.71 11.82 -3.20
CA GLU A 116 -12.71 11.85 -4.27
C GLU A 116 -12.09 13.25 -4.33
N THR A 117 -10.77 13.33 -4.16
CA THR A 117 -10.01 14.58 -4.24
C THR A 117 -9.21 14.68 -5.54
N PRO A 118 -8.79 15.89 -5.96
CA PRO A 118 -8.03 16.05 -7.21
C PRO A 118 -6.78 15.17 -7.28
N MET A 119 -6.55 14.54 -8.45
CA MET A 119 -5.32 13.81 -8.75
C MET A 119 -4.30 14.63 -9.56
N MET A 120 -4.71 15.80 -10.07
CA MET A 120 -3.84 16.76 -10.75
C MET A 120 -3.88 18.07 -9.97
N ASN A 121 -2.73 18.48 -9.45
CA ASN A 121 -2.60 19.60 -8.52
C ASN A 121 -1.70 20.69 -9.12
N PHE A 122 -1.93 21.95 -8.74
CA PHE A 122 -0.99 23.05 -9.03
C PHE A 122 0.31 22.91 -8.24
N ILE A 123 0.21 22.38 -7.02
CA ILE A 123 1.32 22.13 -6.11
C ILE A 123 1.16 20.70 -5.58
N ALA A 124 2.19 19.87 -5.71
CA ALA A 124 2.21 18.55 -5.07
C ALA A 124 2.54 18.69 -3.57
N GLY A 125 1.79 18.00 -2.71
CA GLY A 125 1.95 18.04 -1.26
C GLY A 125 1.30 16.83 -0.59
N GLY A 126 1.43 16.73 0.74
CA GLY A 126 0.90 15.61 1.54
C GLY A 126 1.83 14.39 1.66
N ALA A 127 3.01 14.41 1.04
CA ALA A 127 4.05 13.43 1.27
C ALA A 127 5.43 14.01 0.88
N THR A 128 6.51 13.37 1.30
CA THR A 128 7.87 13.68 0.83
C THR A 128 8.19 12.74 -0.33
N ALA A 129 7.98 13.21 -1.55
CA ALA A 129 8.11 12.40 -2.76
C ALA A 129 8.25 13.26 -4.02
N LYS A 130 8.97 12.77 -5.02
CA LYS A 130 9.10 13.44 -6.31
C LYS A 130 7.82 13.26 -7.15
N PRO A 131 7.12 14.32 -7.57
CA PRO A 131 5.90 14.18 -8.36
C PRO A 131 6.19 13.90 -9.85
N PHE A 132 5.20 13.39 -10.58
CA PHE A 132 5.17 13.50 -12.04
C PHE A 132 4.62 14.85 -12.46
N THR A 133 5.22 15.45 -13.49
CA THR A 133 4.77 16.69 -14.10
C THR A 133 4.04 16.40 -15.41
N THR A 134 2.94 17.10 -15.64
CA THR A 134 2.17 17.11 -16.89
C THR A 134 1.78 18.55 -17.25
N HIS A 135 1.15 18.75 -18.40
CA HIS A 135 0.77 20.06 -18.90
C HIS A 135 -0.70 20.09 -19.35
N HIS A 136 -1.45 21.11 -18.93
CA HIS A 136 -2.85 21.29 -19.30
C HIS A 136 -2.98 22.31 -20.45
N ASN A 137 -3.10 21.82 -21.69
CA ASN A 137 -3.03 22.63 -22.92
C ASN A 137 -3.99 23.84 -22.96
N ASP A 138 -5.23 23.72 -22.47
CA ASP A 138 -6.23 24.81 -22.56
C ASP A 138 -6.01 25.90 -21.51
N LEU A 139 -5.39 25.55 -20.38
CA LEU A 139 -5.08 26.48 -19.29
C LEU A 139 -3.63 27.00 -19.37
N ASP A 140 -2.86 26.46 -20.31
CA ASP A 140 -1.44 26.77 -20.55
C ASP A 140 -0.62 26.78 -19.25
N MET A 141 -0.72 25.70 -18.47
CA MET A 141 -0.08 25.57 -17.17
C MET A 141 0.38 24.14 -16.90
N ASP A 142 1.49 24.05 -16.17
CA ASP A 142 1.99 22.77 -15.65
C ASP A 142 1.17 22.33 -14.45
N MET A 143 0.96 21.02 -14.35
CA MET A 143 0.28 20.36 -13.24
C MET A 143 1.11 19.17 -12.76
N TYR A 144 0.88 18.79 -11.51
CA TYR A 144 1.55 17.66 -10.89
C TYR A 144 0.54 16.58 -10.54
N THR A 145 0.89 15.31 -10.78
CA THR A 145 0.07 14.22 -10.23
C THR A 145 0.22 14.19 -8.72
N ARG A 146 -0.87 13.93 -7.99
CA ARG A 146 -0.81 13.87 -6.53
C ARG A 146 0.14 12.78 -6.02
N ILE A 147 0.84 13.09 -4.94
CA ILE A 147 1.69 12.16 -4.17
C ILE A 147 0.95 11.64 -2.92
N ALA A 148 -0.04 12.41 -2.44
CA ALA A 148 -1.06 12.03 -1.45
C ALA A 148 -2.29 12.99 -1.56
N PRO A 149 -3.49 12.56 -1.14
CA PRO A 149 -4.70 13.38 -1.00
C PRO A 149 -4.80 14.17 0.33
N GLU A 150 -3.91 13.91 1.28
CA GLU A 150 -3.89 14.48 2.65
C GLU A 150 -4.37 15.93 2.78
N LEU A 151 -3.75 16.87 2.05
CA LEU A 151 -4.06 18.30 2.22
C LEU A 151 -5.52 18.63 1.87
N PHE A 152 -6.11 17.94 0.88
CA PHE A 152 -7.50 18.10 0.51
C PHE A 152 -8.43 17.47 1.54
N LEU A 153 -8.08 16.30 2.07
CA LEU A 153 -8.90 15.61 3.06
C LEU A 153 -8.99 16.42 4.36
N LYS A 154 -7.90 17.06 4.80
CA LYS A 154 -7.94 18.00 5.93
C LYS A 154 -8.79 19.25 5.65
N GLN A 155 -8.78 19.78 4.42
CA GLN A 155 -9.68 20.88 4.03
C GLN A 155 -11.16 20.48 4.14
N LEU A 156 -11.51 19.24 3.80
CA LEU A 156 -12.88 18.73 3.98
C LEU A 156 -13.27 18.65 5.46
N VAL A 157 -12.35 18.25 6.34
CA VAL A 157 -12.58 18.25 7.80
C VAL A 157 -12.75 19.68 8.32
N ALA A 158 -11.90 20.63 7.88
CA ALA A 158 -12.07 22.05 8.20
C ALA A 158 -13.42 22.60 7.67
N GLY A 159 -13.90 22.08 6.55
CA GLY A 159 -15.23 22.35 5.99
C GLY A 159 -16.40 21.72 6.75
N GLY A 160 -16.15 20.91 7.79
CA GLY A 160 -17.16 20.31 8.65
C GLY A 160 -17.53 18.86 8.32
N LEU A 161 -16.78 18.17 7.44
CA LEU A 161 -16.91 16.72 7.27
C LEU A 161 -16.02 15.99 8.28
N ASP A 162 -16.56 15.72 9.46
CA ASP A 162 -15.82 15.15 10.59
C ASP A 162 -15.11 13.82 10.31
N ARG A 163 -15.56 13.04 9.32
CA ARG A 163 -15.02 11.71 8.99
C ARG A 163 -15.04 11.49 7.49
N VAL A 164 -13.88 11.56 6.85
CA VAL A 164 -13.73 11.35 5.41
C VAL A 164 -12.71 10.27 5.13
N TYR A 165 -12.86 9.53 4.03
CA TYR A 165 -11.82 8.64 3.54
C TYR A 165 -11.78 8.61 2.02
N GLU A 166 -10.61 8.30 1.46
CA GLU A 166 -10.42 8.07 0.04
C GLU A 166 -9.55 6.83 -0.18
N ILE A 167 -10.01 5.91 -1.05
CA ILE A 167 -9.20 4.80 -1.57
C ILE A 167 -8.86 5.11 -3.02
N GLY A 168 -7.63 5.56 -3.27
CA GLY A 168 -7.26 6.13 -4.55
C GLY A 168 -5.84 5.84 -4.97
N ARG A 169 -5.49 6.26 -6.19
CA ARG A 169 -4.13 6.14 -6.72
C ARG A 169 -3.26 7.30 -6.26
N GLN A 170 -2.02 7.00 -5.92
CA GLN A 170 -0.95 7.97 -5.71
C GLN A 170 0.15 7.73 -6.75
N PHE A 171 0.89 8.78 -7.08
CA PHE A 171 1.89 8.75 -8.14
C PHE A 171 3.20 9.33 -7.64
N ARG A 172 4.27 8.54 -7.64
CA ARG A 172 5.60 8.95 -7.20
C ARG A 172 6.63 8.62 -8.27
N ASN A 173 7.41 9.62 -8.68
CA ASN A 173 8.41 9.54 -9.73
C ASN A 173 9.76 9.11 -9.13
N GLU A 174 9.77 7.88 -8.62
CA GLU A 174 10.87 7.26 -7.86
C GLU A 174 11.35 5.97 -8.53
N GLY A 175 12.35 5.34 -7.93
CA GLY A 175 12.85 4.04 -8.38
C GLY A 175 11.80 2.93 -8.25
N ILE A 176 11.95 1.88 -9.06
CA ILE A 176 11.11 0.68 -8.99
C ILE A 176 11.90 -0.41 -8.27
N ASP A 177 11.29 -1.02 -7.26
CA ASP A 177 11.83 -2.20 -6.58
C ASP A 177 10.69 -3.19 -6.20
N MET A 178 10.94 -4.08 -5.23
CA MET A 178 9.96 -5.08 -4.81
C MET A 178 8.75 -4.52 -4.06
N THR A 179 8.84 -3.29 -3.54
CA THR A 179 7.81 -2.61 -2.76
C THR A 179 7.37 -1.27 -3.34
N HIS A 180 8.14 -0.71 -4.27
CA HIS A 180 7.87 0.57 -4.90
C HIS A 180 7.46 0.40 -6.36
N ASN A 181 6.25 0.88 -6.68
CA ASN A 181 5.76 1.02 -8.05
C ASN A 181 5.32 2.48 -8.27
N PRO A 182 5.55 3.09 -9.46
CA PRO A 182 5.33 4.52 -9.64
C PRO A 182 3.88 4.98 -9.45
N GLU A 183 2.93 4.04 -9.56
CA GLU A 183 1.54 4.26 -9.19
C GLU A 183 1.09 3.18 -8.19
N PHE A 184 0.52 3.58 -7.04
CA PHE A 184 0.12 2.64 -5.99
C PHE A 184 -1.14 3.12 -5.26
N THR A 185 -1.84 2.21 -4.59
CA THR A 185 -3.13 2.52 -3.95
C THR A 185 -2.95 2.69 -2.46
N THR A 186 -3.41 3.82 -1.94
CA THR A 186 -3.54 4.07 -0.51
C THR A 186 -5.02 4.14 -0.12
N CYS A 187 -5.29 3.91 1.17
CA CYS A 187 -6.50 4.36 1.83
C CYS A 187 -6.07 5.39 2.86
N GLU A 188 -6.57 6.62 2.73
CA GLU A 188 -6.34 7.69 3.70
C GLU A 188 -7.69 8.10 4.27
N PHE A 189 -7.78 8.25 5.58
CA PHE A 189 -8.98 8.69 6.25
C PHE A 189 -8.61 9.75 7.28
N TYR A 190 -9.53 10.68 7.55
CA TYR A 190 -9.32 11.74 8.54
C TYR A 190 -10.53 11.77 9.46
N GLN A 191 -10.26 11.77 10.77
CA GLN A 191 -11.28 11.74 11.81
C GLN A 191 -11.09 12.91 12.77
N ALA A 192 -12.03 13.85 12.73
CA ALA A 192 -12.14 14.91 13.72
C ALA A 192 -12.33 14.32 15.13
N TYR A 193 -11.71 14.99 16.09
CA TYR A 193 -11.65 14.68 17.51
C TYR A 193 -10.97 13.35 17.85
N ALA A 194 -10.19 12.78 16.94
CA ALA A 194 -9.27 11.68 17.21
C ALA A 194 -7.83 12.19 17.40
N ASP A 195 -7.05 11.48 18.20
CA ASP A 195 -5.59 11.60 18.24
C ASP A 195 -4.91 10.30 17.79
N PHE A 196 -3.58 10.31 17.71
CA PHE A 196 -2.82 9.14 17.24
C PHE A 196 -3.02 7.88 18.10
N TYR A 197 -3.45 7.98 19.36
CA TYR A 197 -3.75 6.80 20.19
C TYR A 197 -5.06 6.14 19.73
N ASP A 198 -6.08 6.93 19.41
CA ASP A 198 -7.33 6.44 18.82
C ASP A 198 -7.05 5.73 17.48
N LEU A 199 -6.15 6.31 16.68
CA LEU A 199 -5.71 5.73 15.40
C LEU A 199 -4.93 4.43 15.58
N MET A 200 -4.11 4.29 16.63
CA MET A 200 -3.45 3.02 16.94
C MET A 200 -4.48 1.92 17.25
N GLU A 201 -5.48 2.21 18.09
CA GLU A 201 -6.54 1.25 18.41
C GLU A 201 -7.35 0.87 17.16
N MET A 202 -7.69 1.85 16.33
CA MET A 202 -8.44 1.62 15.10
C MET A 202 -7.63 0.81 14.08
N THR A 203 -6.32 1.08 13.97
CA THR A 203 -5.40 0.35 13.09
C THR A 203 -5.29 -1.12 13.52
N GLU A 204 -5.03 -1.38 14.80
CA GLU A 204 -5.00 -2.76 15.32
C GLU A 204 -6.32 -3.49 15.02
N LEU A 205 -7.46 -2.85 15.32
CA LEU A 205 -8.77 -3.44 15.11
C LEU A 205 -9.02 -3.77 13.63
N MET A 206 -8.79 -2.80 12.73
CA MET A 206 -9.04 -2.93 11.30
C MET A 206 -8.23 -4.07 10.68
N PHE A 207 -6.91 -4.08 10.90
CA PHE A 207 -6.05 -5.10 10.29
C PHE A 207 -6.25 -6.48 10.89
N SER A 208 -6.36 -6.62 12.22
CA SER A 208 -6.59 -7.92 12.85
C SER A 208 -7.90 -8.56 12.38
N GLU A 209 -8.99 -7.80 12.35
CA GLU A 209 -10.28 -8.32 11.88
C GLU A 209 -10.29 -8.58 10.37
N MET A 210 -9.65 -7.73 9.56
CA MET A 210 -9.49 -7.95 8.12
C MET A 210 -8.76 -9.27 7.83
N VAL A 211 -7.63 -9.50 8.50
CA VAL A 211 -6.84 -10.73 8.34
C VAL A 211 -7.68 -11.95 8.73
N LYS A 212 -8.43 -11.87 9.84
CA LYS A 212 -9.34 -12.93 10.29
C LYS A 212 -10.48 -13.19 9.31
N GLU A 213 -11.14 -12.16 8.77
CA GLU A 213 -12.27 -12.29 7.84
C GLU A 213 -11.82 -12.90 6.50
N ILE A 214 -10.65 -12.49 5.99
CA ILE A 214 -10.16 -12.91 4.67
C ILE A 214 -9.52 -14.30 4.72
N THR A 215 -8.74 -14.60 5.77
CA THR A 215 -7.93 -15.83 5.85
C THR A 215 -8.52 -16.90 6.77
N GLY A 216 -9.47 -16.54 7.64
CA GLY A 216 -10.02 -17.43 8.67
C GLY A 216 -9.15 -17.55 9.93
N SER A 217 -7.99 -16.91 9.99
CA SER A 217 -7.04 -16.95 11.11
C SER A 217 -6.48 -15.55 11.41
N TYR A 218 -5.96 -15.32 12.62
CA TYR A 218 -5.13 -14.14 12.93
C TYR A 218 -3.65 -14.37 12.61
N ILE A 219 -3.29 -15.63 12.30
CA ILE A 219 -1.94 -16.05 12.00
C ILE A 219 -1.87 -16.40 10.51
N ILE A 220 -0.92 -15.79 9.79
CA ILE A 220 -0.65 -16.07 8.39
C ILE A 220 0.79 -16.50 8.18
N LYS A 221 1.00 -17.36 7.18
CA LYS A 221 2.32 -17.79 6.73
C LYS A 221 2.83 -16.84 5.64
N TYR A 222 4.05 -16.37 5.78
CA TYR A 222 4.69 -15.46 4.83
C TYR A 222 6.07 -15.97 4.42
N HIS A 223 6.36 -15.89 3.13
CA HIS A 223 7.63 -16.33 2.56
C HIS A 223 8.35 -15.08 2.03
N PRO A 224 9.34 -14.53 2.78
CA PRO A 224 9.98 -13.27 2.42
C PRO A 224 10.94 -13.41 1.23
N ASP A 225 11.48 -14.62 1.00
CA ASP A 225 12.50 -14.86 0.00
C ASP A 225 12.00 -15.79 -1.12
N PRO A 226 11.81 -15.29 -2.36
CA PRO A 226 11.47 -16.12 -3.50
C PRO A 226 12.55 -17.17 -3.85
N ALA A 227 13.81 -16.93 -3.47
CA ALA A 227 14.94 -17.83 -3.72
C ALA A 227 15.11 -18.90 -2.63
N ASP A 228 14.55 -18.68 -1.43
CA ASP A 228 14.47 -19.68 -0.36
C ASP A 228 13.01 -19.93 0.06
N PRO A 229 12.28 -20.78 -0.69
CA PRO A 229 10.90 -21.14 -0.35
C PRO A 229 10.75 -21.89 0.97
N ALA A 230 11.84 -22.35 1.60
CA ALA A 230 11.78 -23.02 2.89
C ALA A 230 11.76 -22.03 4.07
N LYS A 231 12.20 -20.77 3.83
CA LYS A 231 12.11 -19.70 4.81
C LYS A 231 10.65 -19.24 4.92
N GLU A 232 9.97 -19.74 5.96
CA GLU A 232 8.61 -19.36 6.31
C GLU A 232 8.62 -18.56 7.61
N LEU A 233 7.93 -17.42 7.61
CA LEU A 233 7.66 -16.60 8.77
C LEU A 233 6.19 -16.74 9.16
N GLU A 234 5.94 -16.82 10.45
CA GLU A 234 4.60 -16.77 11.02
C GLU A 234 4.29 -15.33 11.44
N LEU A 235 3.35 -14.69 10.74
CA LEU A 235 2.92 -13.32 11.06
C LEU A 235 1.66 -13.40 11.92
N ASN A 236 1.76 -12.88 13.15
CA ASN A 236 0.71 -12.93 14.15
C ASN A 236 0.03 -11.56 14.31
N PHE A 237 -1.23 -11.48 13.91
CA PHE A 237 -2.07 -10.28 14.01
C PHE A 237 -2.96 -10.25 15.26
N PHE A 238 -2.70 -11.06 16.30
CA PHE A 238 -3.39 -10.89 17.58
C PHE A 238 -3.02 -9.55 18.23
N ARG A 239 -4.03 -8.89 18.81
CA ARG A 239 -3.88 -7.63 19.54
C ARG A 239 -3.55 -7.88 21.01
N PRO A 240 -2.88 -6.95 21.72
CA PRO A 240 -2.29 -5.71 21.21
C PRO A 240 -0.96 -5.96 20.48
N TRP A 241 -0.59 -5.07 19.58
CA TRP A 241 0.68 -5.13 18.84
C TRP A 241 1.82 -4.51 19.64
N LYS A 242 3.06 -4.88 19.28
CA LYS A 242 4.27 -4.31 19.89
C LYS A 242 4.33 -2.81 19.55
N ARG A 243 4.71 -1.98 20.54
CA ARG A 243 4.95 -0.54 20.37
C ARG A 243 6.40 -0.24 20.73
N ILE A 244 7.10 0.49 19.86
CA ILE A 244 8.51 0.83 19.99
C ILE A 244 8.66 2.34 19.85
N ASN A 245 9.30 2.98 20.82
CA ASN A 245 9.72 4.37 20.66
C ASN A 245 10.99 4.40 19.81
N MET A 246 10.94 5.14 18.70
CA MET A 246 12.01 5.24 17.71
C MET A 246 13.34 5.62 18.36
N ILE A 247 13.39 6.73 19.11
CA ILE A 247 14.64 7.25 19.65
C ILE A 247 15.21 6.32 20.71
N GLU A 248 14.36 5.81 21.61
CA GLU A 248 14.80 4.88 22.66
C GLU A 248 15.34 3.57 22.07
N GLU A 249 14.70 3.05 21.01
CA GLU A 249 15.16 1.81 20.38
C GLU A 249 16.43 2.02 19.56
N LEU A 250 16.57 3.17 18.87
CA LEU A 250 17.83 3.53 18.21
C LEU A 250 18.98 3.65 19.23
N GLU A 251 18.74 4.23 20.40
CA GLU A 251 19.72 4.28 21.49
C GLU A 251 20.16 2.87 21.92
N ASN A 252 19.20 1.95 22.05
CA ASN A 252 19.47 0.56 22.44
C ASN A 252 20.25 -0.21 21.36
N VAL A 253 19.84 -0.10 20.10
CA VAL A 253 20.43 -0.85 18.98
C VAL A 253 21.84 -0.37 18.66
N PHE A 254 22.05 0.95 18.63
CA PHE A 254 23.36 1.53 18.30
C PHE A 254 24.25 1.75 19.53
N ASN A 255 23.72 1.50 20.75
CA ASN A 255 24.42 1.71 22.02
C ASN A 255 25.01 3.13 22.14
N VAL A 256 24.19 4.12 21.79
CA VAL A 256 24.51 5.56 21.84
C VAL A 256 23.41 6.31 22.58
N LYS A 257 23.67 7.56 22.97
CA LYS A 257 22.66 8.45 23.54
C LYS A 257 22.36 9.56 22.55
N PHE A 258 21.10 9.71 22.17
CA PHE A 258 20.67 10.81 21.29
C PHE A 258 20.49 12.09 22.10
N SER A 259 20.68 13.24 21.44
CA SER A 259 20.27 14.53 21.98
C SER A 259 18.76 14.55 22.27
N ALA A 260 18.31 15.47 23.12
CA ALA A 260 16.88 15.72 23.31
C ALA A 260 16.17 15.99 21.97
N GLY A 261 14.88 15.65 21.88
CA GLY A 261 14.11 15.73 20.63
C GLY A 261 14.15 17.12 19.98
N ASP A 262 14.09 18.16 20.79
CA ASP A 262 14.16 19.57 20.36
C ASP A 262 15.54 19.98 19.86
N GLN A 263 16.57 19.16 20.06
CA GLN A 263 17.94 19.38 19.59
C GLN A 263 18.28 18.49 18.38
N LEU A 264 17.36 17.66 17.89
CA LEU A 264 17.66 16.73 16.78
C LEU A 264 17.92 17.44 15.44
N HIS A 265 17.46 18.68 15.29
CA HIS A 265 17.63 19.49 14.08
C HIS A 265 18.98 20.23 14.01
N THR A 266 19.78 20.23 15.08
CA THR A 266 21.00 21.05 15.17
C THR A 266 22.17 20.47 14.36
N ALA A 267 23.14 21.33 14.02
CA ALA A 267 24.35 20.92 13.32
C ALA A 267 25.19 19.94 14.15
N GLU A 268 25.22 20.11 15.48
CA GLU A 268 25.88 19.20 16.41
C GLU A 268 25.30 17.78 16.33
N THR A 269 23.97 17.66 16.28
CA THR A 269 23.30 16.38 16.06
C THR A 269 23.62 15.82 14.68
N GLY A 270 23.71 16.65 13.65
CA GLY A 270 24.14 16.21 12.32
C GLY A 270 25.51 15.56 12.31
N GLU A 271 26.49 16.16 12.99
CA GLU A 271 27.83 15.56 13.15
C GLU A 271 27.83 14.31 14.03
N PHE A 272 26.91 14.19 14.97
CA PHE A 272 26.68 12.94 15.73
C PHE A 272 26.14 11.83 14.82
N LEU A 273 25.08 12.10 14.04
CA LEU A 273 24.46 11.13 13.13
C LEU A 273 25.45 10.61 12.09
N LYS A 274 26.29 11.49 11.51
CA LYS A 274 27.37 11.10 10.59
C LYS A 274 28.34 10.10 11.23
N ARG A 275 28.71 10.31 12.49
CA ARG A 275 29.58 9.40 13.24
C ARG A 275 28.90 8.05 13.48
N VAL A 276 27.64 8.04 13.91
CA VAL A 276 26.88 6.80 14.12
C VAL A 276 26.76 6.00 12.82
N LEU A 277 26.45 6.65 11.69
CA LEU A 277 26.41 5.99 10.39
C LEU A 277 27.77 5.39 9.99
N ALA A 278 28.85 6.16 10.17
CA ALA A 278 30.21 5.70 9.86
C ALA A 278 30.64 4.52 10.73
N ASP A 279 30.39 4.58 12.04
CA ASP A 279 30.75 3.54 13.00
C ASP A 279 30.01 2.21 12.73
N ASN A 280 28.84 2.28 12.08
CA ASN A 280 28.01 1.12 11.73
C ASN A 280 28.07 0.73 10.24
N ASN A 281 28.99 1.34 9.46
CA ASN A 281 29.15 1.10 8.02
C ASN A 281 27.84 1.28 7.22
N MET A 282 27.04 2.28 7.56
CA MET A 282 25.78 2.60 6.87
C MET A 282 25.98 3.76 5.91
N GLU A 283 25.67 3.54 4.63
CA GLU A 283 25.76 4.59 3.60
C GLU A 283 24.46 5.39 3.51
N CYS A 284 24.57 6.71 3.61
CA CYS A 284 23.47 7.64 3.34
C CYS A 284 23.83 8.50 2.12
N PRO A 285 23.08 8.41 1.01
CA PRO A 285 23.35 9.24 -0.16
C PRO A 285 23.01 10.72 0.13
N PRO A 286 23.80 11.68 -0.40
CA PRO A 286 23.50 13.10 -0.28
C PRO A 286 22.09 13.46 -0.78
N PRO A 287 21.45 14.51 -0.23
CA PRO A 287 21.93 15.37 0.86
C PRO A 287 21.91 14.68 2.24
N LEU A 288 22.91 14.97 3.07
CA LEU A 288 23.05 14.43 4.44
C LEU A 288 22.29 15.30 5.45
N THR A 289 20.97 15.43 5.26
CA THR A 289 20.11 16.09 6.24
C THR A 289 19.92 15.20 7.47
N ASN A 290 19.67 15.79 8.64
CA ASN A 290 19.44 15.01 9.87
C ASN A 290 18.24 14.07 9.72
N ALA A 291 17.19 14.48 8.99
CA ALA A 291 16.03 13.65 8.68
C ALA A 291 16.40 12.41 7.86
N ARG A 292 17.13 12.56 6.74
CA ARG A 292 17.56 11.43 5.89
C ARG A 292 18.55 10.50 6.60
N MET A 293 19.46 11.06 7.39
CA MET A 293 20.39 10.25 8.18
C MET A 293 19.65 9.44 9.26
N LEU A 294 18.64 10.03 9.91
CA LEU A 294 17.84 9.34 10.91
C LEU A 294 16.95 8.26 10.28
N ASP A 295 16.29 8.54 9.16
CA ASP A 295 15.58 7.56 8.33
C ASP A 295 16.46 6.32 8.03
N LYS A 296 17.71 6.54 7.63
CA LYS A 296 18.65 5.44 7.36
C LYS A 296 18.94 4.59 8.60
N LEU A 297 19.06 5.21 9.78
CA LEU A 297 19.24 4.46 11.04
C LEU A 297 17.97 3.67 11.40
N VAL A 298 16.79 4.24 11.16
CA VAL A 298 15.48 3.60 11.40
C VAL A 298 15.30 2.35 10.55
N GLY A 299 15.81 2.33 9.31
CA GLY A 299 15.78 1.13 8.47
C GLY A 299 16.32 -0.14 9.15
N GLY A 300 17.29 -0.01 10.06
CA GLY A 300 17.77 -1.14 10.88
C GLY A 300 16.77 -1.64 11.93
N LEU A 301 15.88 -0.78 12.41
CA LEU A 301 14.77 -1.15 13.29
C LEU A 301 13.65 -1.85 12.51
N GLU A 302 13.36 -1.38 11.30
CA GLU A 302 12.33 -1.95 10.43
C GLU A 302 12.59 -3.45 10.15
N ASP A 303 13.86 -3.81 9.95
CA ASP A 303 14.30 -5.20 9.74
C ASP A 303 13.97 -6.14 10.92
N THR A 304 13.76 -5.59 12.12
CA THR A 304 13.35 -6.37 13.31
C THR A 304 11.83 -6.56 13.41
N CYS A 305 11.06 -5.79 12.65
CA CYS A 305 9.59 -5.75 12.72
C CYS A 305 8.96 -6.86 11.87
N ILE A 306 9.01 -8.10 12.38
CA ILE A 306 8.38 -9.26 11.72
C ILE A 306 6.87 -9.26 11.92
N ASN A 307 6.41 -9.32 13.17
CA ASN A 307 5.00 -9.16 13.51
C ASN A 307 4.59 -7.68 13.42
N PRO A 308 3.29 -7.37 13.27
CA PRO A 308 2.78 -6.01 13.34
C PRO A 308 3.34 -5.26 14.54
N THR A 309 4.05 -4.18 14.25
CA THR A 309 4.78 -3.39 15.24
C THR A 309 4.59 -1.91 14.93
N PHE A 310 4.15 -1.14 15.92
CA PHE A 310 4.13 0.30 15.88
C PHE A 310 5.52 0.85 16.20
N ILE A 311 6.04 1.71 15.33
CA ILE A 311 7.15 2.61 15.65
C ILE A 311 6.54 3.99 15.88
N PHE A 312 6.83 4.63 17.01
CA PHE A 312 6.30 5.96 17.34
C PHE A 312 7.41 6.87 17.92
N GLY A 313 7.11 8.14 18.18
CA GLY A 313 8.10 9.09 18.70
C GLY A 313 9.00 9.68 17.60
N HIS A 314 8.45 9.83 16.41
CA HIS A 314 9.12 10.45 15.27
C HIS A 314 9.47 11.92 15.56
N PRO A 315 10.68 12.40 15.21
CA PRO A 315 11.02 13.81 15.33
C PRO A 315 10.22 14.71 14.39
N GLN A 316 10.03 15.97 14.81
CA GLN A 316 9.32 16.99 14.03
C GLN A 316 9.96 17.26 12.66
N MET A 317 11.29 17.21 12.57
CA MET A 317 12.03 17.42 11.32
C MET A 317 11.74 16.37 10.24
N MET A 318 11.21 15.20 10.62
CA MET A 318 10.79 14.13 9.69
C MET A 318 9.28 14.15 9.43
N SER A 319 8.53 15.01 10.12
CA SER A 319 7.07 14.93 10.21
C SER A 319 6.45 16.34 10.06
N PRO A 320 6.57 16.99 8.88
CA PRO A 320 6.20 18.38 8.68
C PRO A 320 4.69 18.66 8.84
N LEU A 321 3.86 17.63 8.78
CA LEU A 321 2.39 17.72 8.89
C LEU A 321 1.85 17.13 10.21
N ALA A 322 2.69 16.48 11.01
CA ALA A 322 2.30 15.86 12.26
C ALA A 322 2.41 16.84 13.42
N LYS A 323 1.41 16.83 14.31
CA LYS A 323 1.38 17.66 15.51
C LYS A 323 2.52 17.27 16.45
N TYR A 324 3.08 18.27 17.13
CA TYR A 324 4.08 18.05 18.16
C TYR A 324 3.53 17.18 19.29
N SER A 325 4.40 16.40 19.94
CA SER A 325 4.04 15.60 21.11
C SER A 325 3.65 16.49 22.29
N ARG A 326 2.58 16.11 22.99
CA ARG A 326 2.15 16.77 24.23
C ARG A 326 3.13 16.57 25.40
N ASP A 327 3.91 15.49 25.38
CA ASP A 327 4.77 15.07 26.49
C ASP A 327 6.27 15.17 26.16
N GLN A 328 6.66 15.12 24.88
CA GLN A 328 8.06 15.00 24.46
C GLN A 328 8.45 16.12 23.47
N PRO A 329 9.05 17.23 23.96
CA PRO A 329 9.47 18.34 23.11
C PRO A 329 10.35 17.91 21.92
N GLY A 330 10.06 18.46 20.74
CA GLY A 330 10.76 18.17 19.49
C GLY A 330 10.35 16.88 18.77
N LEU A 331 9.50 16.05 19.39
CA LEU A 331 8.89 14.89 18.74
C LEU A 331 7.44 15.18 18.30
N CYS A 332 6.85 14.23 17.58
CA CYS A 332 5.49 14.26 17.05
C CYS A 332 4.63 13.11 17.58
N GLU A 333 3.32 13.34 17.58
CA GLU A 333 2.30 12.31 17.77
C GLU A 333 2.08 11.55 16.45
N ARG A 334 3.10 10.79 16.03
CA ARG A 334 3.13 10.00 14.79
C ARG A 334 3.51 8.56 15.06
N PHE A 335 2.85 7.64 14.37
CA PHE A 335 3.30 6.26 14.29
C PHE A 335 3.33 5.74 12.86
N GLU A 336 4.16 4.73 12.68
CA GLU A 336 4.18 3.87 11.49
C GLU A 336 3.97 2.42 11.94
N VAL A 337 3.37 1.61 11.06
CA VAL A 337 3.22 0.18 11.29
C VAL A 337 4.07 -0.58 10.30
N PHE A 338 4.90 -1.47 10.85
CA PHE A 338 5.71 -2.39 10.08
C PHE A 338 5.22 -3.83 10.25
N VAL A 339 5.14 -4.56 9.14
CA VAL A 339 4.86 -6.00 9.09
C VAL A 339 5.80 -6.65 8.09
N ALA A 340 6.45 -7.74 8.50
CA ALA A 340 7.42 -8.45 7.68
C ALA A 340 8.48 -7.51 7.07
N THR A 341 9.00 -6.60 7.91
CA THR A 341 9.99 -5.58 7.57
C THR A 341 9.56 -4.52 6.55
N LYS A 342 8.24 -4.34 6.36
CA LYS A 342 7.68 -3.37 5.42
C LYS A 342 6.65 -2.48 6.08
N GLU A 343 6.73 -1.20 5.80
CA GLU A 343 5.72 -0.21 6.20
C GLU A 343 4.38 -0.54 5.53
N ILE A 344 3.29 -0.49 6.31
CA ILE A 344 1.93 -0.70 5.81
C ILE A 344 0.95 0.42 6.21
N CYS A 345 1.37 1.32 7.10
CA CYS A 345 0.56 2.44 7.59
C CYS A 345 1.48 3.51 8.17
N ASN A 346 1.16 4.76 7.90
CA ASN A 346 1.71 5.96 8.54
C ASN A 346 0.51 6.81 8.97
N ALA A 347 0.54 7.32 10.19
CA ALA A 347 -0.59 8.04 10.79
C ALA A 347 -0.12 8.98 11.90
N TYR A 348 -0.89 10.05 12.13
CA TYR A 348 -0.55 11.03 13.15
C TYR A 348 -1.74 11.86 13.64
N THR A 349 -1.56 12.47 14.82
CA THR A 349 -2.38 13.61 15.21
C THR A 349 -2.03 14.78 14.27
N GLU A 350 -3.03 15.36 13.64
CA GLU A 350 -2.86 16.36 12.60
C GLU A 350 -2.39 17.71 13.15
N LEU A 351 -1.37 18.30 12.51
CA LEU A 351 -0.99 19.68 12.81
C LEU A 351 -2.11 20.62 12.34
N ASN A 352 -2.70 21.32 13.29
CA ASN A 352 -3.81 22.24 13.05
C ASN A 352 -3.51 23.69 13.49
N ASP A 353 -2.25 24.00 13.84
CA ASP A 353 -1.79 25.37 14.06
C ASP A 353 -1.25 25.94 12.75
N PRO A 354 -1.91 26.96 12.15
CA PRO A 354 -1.50 27.50 10.86
C PRO A 354 -0.14 28.21 10.90
N PHE A 355 0.27 28.76 12.04
CA PHE A 355 1.57 29.45 12.15
C PHE A 355 2.71 28.44 12.17
N ASP A 356 2.56 27.35 12.94
CA ASP A 356 3.52 26.24 12.94
C ASP A 356 3.57 25.58 11.56
N GLN A 357 2.42 25.31 10.95
CA GLN A 357 2.37 24.69 9.63
C GLN A 357 3.08 25.53 8.56
N ARG A 358 2.87 26.85 8.54
CA ARG A 358 3.54 27.76 7.62
C ARG A 358 5.06 27.76 7.83
N ALA A 359 5.51 27.82 9.09
CA ALA A 359 6.94 27.76 9.41
C ALA A 359 7.60 26.44 8.96
N ARG A 360 6.89 25.31 9.07
CA ARG A 360 7.37 24.01 8.58
C ARG A 360 7.44 23.92 7.05
N PHE A 361 6.47 24.50 6.35
CA PHE A 361 6.53 24.60 4.89
C PHE A 361 7.66 25.50 4.41
N GLU A 362 7.91 26.64 5.08
CA GLU A 362 9.06 27.48 4.77
C GLU A 362 10.38 26.74 4.94
N GLU A 363 10.50 25.89 5.97
CA GLU A 363 11.67 25.03 6.16
C GLU A 363 11.80 23.96 5.07
N GLN A 364 10.71 23.30 4.68
CA GLN A 364 10.71 22.35 3.56
C GLN A 364 11.11 23.02 2.25
N ALA A 365 10.60 24.23 1.97
CA ALA A 365 11.01 25.01 0.80
C ALA A 365 12.51 25.35 0.83
N ARG A 366 13.06 25.71 2.00
CA ARG A 366 14.52 25.92 2.16
C ARG A 366 15.33 24.65 1.90
N GLN A 367 14.83 23.47 2.28
CA GLN A 367 15.49 22.19 2.01
C GLN A 367 15.46 21.84 0.52
N LYS A 368 14.35 22.15 -0.15
CA LYS A 368 14.23 22.02 -1.61
C LYS A 368 15.25 22.89 -2.35
N ASP A 369 15.41 24.15 -1.94
CA ASP A 369 16.42 25.05 -2.50
C ASP A 369 17.86 24.54 -2.29
N GLN A 370 18.06 23.66 -1.29
CA GLN A 370 19.34 22.98 -1.02
C GLN A 370 19.52 21.67 -1.81
N GLY A 371 18.58 21.33 -2.69
CA GLY A 371 18.65 20.18 -3.59
C GLY A 371 17.89 18.93 -3.13
N ASP A 372 16.98 19.06 -2.17
CA ASP A 372 16.05 17.99 -1.82
C ASP A 372 14.82 17.99 -2.76
N ASP A 373 14.89 17.19 -3.82
CA ASP A 373 13.84 17.04 -4.84
C ASP A 373 12.49 16.53 -4.27
N GLU A 374 12.49 15.94 -3.08
CA GLU A 374 11.31 15.34 -2.43
C GLU A 374 10.61 16.32 -1.47
N ALA A 375 11.26 17.44 -1.13
CA ALA A 375 10.72 18.42 -0.20
C ALA A 375 9.55 19.22 -0.80
N GLN A 376 8.58 19.53 0.06
CA GLN A 376 7.33 20.18 -0.33
C GLN A 376 7.50 21.69 -0.57
N LEU A 377 6.63 22.25 -1.42
CA LEU A 377 6.47 23.70 -1.55
C LEU A 377 5.49 24.24 -0.51
N VAL A 378 5.49 25.55 -0.30
CA VAL A 378 4.50 26.21 0.54
C VAL A 378 3.14 26.23 -0.16
N ASP A 379 2.15 25.56 0.44
CA ASP A 379 0.75 25.63 -0.01
C ASP A 379 -0.04 26.64 0.84
N GLU A 380 -0.11 27.88 0.35
CA GLU A 380 -0.88 28.93 1.03
C GLU A 380 -2.39 28.69 1.01
N THR A 381 -2.91 27.89 0.07
CA THR A 381 -4.33 27.53 0.06
C THR A 381 -4.64 26.64 1.26
N PHE A 382 -3.76 25.67 1.53
CA PHE A 382 -3.88 24.81 2.70
C PHE A 382 -3.68 25.59 4.00
N CYS A 383 -2.67 26.46 4.10
CA CYS A 383 -2.47 27.32 5.28
C CYS A 383 -3.71 28.18 5.58
N ASN A 384 -4.32 28.78 4.55
CA ASN A 384 -5.55 29.56 4.69
C ASN A 384 -6.71 28.69 5.20
N ALA A 385 -6.86 27.46 4.71
CA ALA A 385 -7.86 26.54 5.24
C ALA A 385 -7.66 26.23 6.74
N LEU A 386 -6.42 26.08 7.20
CA LEU A 386 -6.12 25.92 8.63
C LEU A 386 -6.48 27.17 9.45
N GLU A 387 -6.35 28.36 8.87
CA GLU A 387 -6.73 29.64 9.52
C GLU A 387 -8.25 29.77 9.73
N TYR A 388 -9.08 29.09 8.90
CA TYR A 388 -10.53 28.96 9.16
C TYR A 388 -10.87 27.98 10.30
N GLY A 389 -9.91 27.15 10.69
CA GLY A 389 -10.00 26.25 11.83
C GLY A 389 -10.17 24.79 11.43
N LEU A 390 -9.08 24.03 11.47
CA LEU A 390 -9.11 22.57 11.47
C LEU A 390 -9.31 22.07 12.91
N PRO A 391 -10.40 21.32 13.22
CA PRO A 391 -10.57 20.67 14.51
C PRO A 391 -9.36 19.77 14.87
N PRO A 392 -9.11 19.47 16.16
CA PRO A 392 -8.18 18.39 16.52
C PRO A 392 -8.57 17.14 15.72
N THR A 393 -7.66 16.59 14.94
CA THR A 393 -7.97 15.53 13.95
C THR A 393 -6.85 14.50 13.98
N GLY A 394 -7.18 13.24 13.74
CA GLY A 394 -6.22 12.18 13.45
C GLY A 394 -6.38 11.71 12.00
N GLY A 395 -5.28 11.52 11.30
CA GLY A 395 -5.21 11.00 9.93
C GLY A 395 -4.33 9.77 9.80
#